data_AF-A0A1V3R998-F1
#
_entry.id   AF-A0A1V3R998-F1
#
_cell.length_a   1.000
_cell.length_b   1.000
_cell.length_c   1.000
_cell.angle_alpha   90.00
_cell.angle_beta   90.00
_cell.angle_gamma   90.00
#
_symmetry.space_group_name_H-M   'P 1'
#
loop_
_entity.id
_entity.type
_entity.pdbx_description
1 polymer ?
#
loop_
_entity_poly.entity_id
_entity_poly.type
_entity_poly.pdbx_seq_one_letter_code
_entity_poly.pdbx_strand_id
1 'polypeptide(L)' 'MAFKVKYSLQALEEQFDLLEYIIRNFGITKGEEIFQEIENVLELIAENPEMFPASYKKPELRKCVFSKQTSIYYRFKED' A
#
# COMPACT_ATOMS: atom_id res chain seq x y z
N MET A 1 -8.52 16.06 -8.53
CA MET A 1 -7.72 15.23 -9.44
C MET A 1 -6.98 14.22 -8.58
N ALA A 2 -6.99 12.94 -8.94
CA ALA A 2 -6.29 11.91 -8.17
C ALA A 2 -4.77 12.04 -8.36
N PHE A 3 -4.00 11.77 -7.31
CA PHE A 3 -2.55 11.72 -7.37
C PHE A 3 -2.08 10.50 -8.16
N LYS A 4 -0.95 10.62 -8.87
CA LYS A 4 -0.31 9.46 -9.51
C LYS A 4 0.45 8.63 -8.48
N VAL A 5 0.07 7.37 -8.30
CA VAL A 5 0.78 6.41 -7.45
C VAL A 5 2.15 6.09 -8.05
N LYS A 6 3.20 6.18 -7.22
CA LYS A 6 4.57 5.77 -7.55
C LYS A 6 5.12 4.94 -6.39
N TYR A 7 5.69 3.79 -6.70
CA TYR A 7 6.32 2.90 -5.72
C TYR A 7 7.79 3.27 -5.51
N SER A 8 8.27 3.19 -4.28
CA SER A 8 9.71 3.10 -4.03
C SER A 8 10.22 1.71 -4.41
N LEU A 9 11.53 1.56 -4.64
CA LEU A 9 12.13 0.24 -4.90
C LEU A 9 11.84 -0.74 -3.75
N GLN A 10 11.97 -0.28 -2.50
CA GLN A 10 11.64 -1.07 -1.32
C GLN A 10 10.16 -1.51 -1.30
N ALA A 11 9.22 -0.62 -1.63
CA ALA A 11 7.80 -0.98 -1.62
C ALA A 11 7.45 -2.01 -2.71
N LEU A 12 8.12 -1.93 -3.87
CA LEU A 12 8.00 -2.93 -4.94
C LEU A 12 8.52 -4.31 -4.49
N GLU A 13 9.71 -4.35 -3.88
CA GLU A 13 10.30 -5.58 -3.33
C GLU A 13 9.41 -6.18 -2.23
N GLU A 14 8.95 -5.37 -1.28
CA GLU A 14 8.08 -5.82 -0.19
C GLU A 14 6.71 -6.33 -0.68
N GLN A 15 6.13 -5.70 -1.71
CA GLN A 15 4.88 -6.18 -2.32
C GLN A 15 5.10 -7.52 -3.03
N PHE A 16 6.22 -7.69 -3.74
CA PHE A 16 6.55 -8.94 -4.41
C PHE A 16 6.73 -10.08 -3.40
N ASP A 17 7.51 -9.86 -2.35
CA ASP A 17 7.76 -10.87 -1.30
C ASP A 17 6.45 -11.27 -0.58
N LEU A 18 5.59 -10.29 -0.29
CA LEU A 18 4.28 -10.53 0.29
C LEU A 18 3.42 -11.41 -0.63
N LEU A 19 3.30 -11.07 -1.91
CA LEU A 19 2.49 -11.83 -2.86
C LEU A 19 3.07 -13.22 -3.11
N GLU A 20 4.40 -13.36 -3.22
CA GLU A 20 5.04 -14.68 -3.34
C GLU A 20 4.73 -15.55 -2.12
N TYR A 21 4.85 -15.00 -0.92
CA TYR A 21 4.49 -15.71 0.32
C TYR A 21 3.02 -16.15 0.30
N ILE A 22 2.10 -15.26 -0.08
CA ILE A 22 0.67 -15.61 -0.12
C ILE A 22 0.40 -16.69 -1.16
N ILE A 23 0.95 -16.59 -2.36
CA ILE A 23 0.75 -17.56 -3.45
C ILE A 23 1.30 -18.93 -3.05
N ARG A 24 2.50 -18.98 -2.45
CA ARG A 24 3.14 -20.23 -2.02
C ARG A 24 2.36 -20.97 -0.94
N ASN A 25 1.76 -20.23 0.00
CA ASN A 25 1.12 -20.82 1.18
C ASN A 25 -0.41 -20.98 1.04
N PHE A 26 -1.05 -20.15 0.22
CA PHE A 26 -2.52 -20.05 0.11
C PHE A 26 -3.04 -20.12 -1.33
N GLY A 27 -2.17 -20.19 -2.33
CA GLY A 27 -2.52 -20.36 -3.74
C GLY A 27 -2.71 -19.03 -4.50
N ILE A 28 -2.71 -19.15 -5.83
CA ILE A 28 -2.74 -17.99 -6.75
C ILE A 28 -3.99 -17.14 -6.59
N THR A 29 -5.15 -17.75 -6.43
CA THR A 29 -6.43 -17.04 -6.24
C THR A 29 -6.37 -16.12 -5.02
N LYS A 30 -5.77 -16.58 -3.90
CA LYS A 30 -5.63 -15.73 -2.73
C LYS A 30 -4.62 -14.61 -2.94
N GLY A 31 -3.56 -14.86 -3.71
CA GLY A 31 -2.61 -13.83 -4.11
C GLY A 31 -3.25 -12.73 -4.95
N GLU A 32 -4.08 -13.11 -5.92
CA GLU A 32 -4.82 -12.16 -6.77
C GLU A 32 -5.83 -11.33 -5.96
N GLU A 33 -6.57 -11.95 -5.04
CA GLU A 33 -7.48 -11.24 -4.13
C GLU A 33 -6.73 -10.15 -3.33
N ILE A 34 -5.60 -10.52 -2.70
CA ILE A 34 -4.80 -9.59 -1.90
C ILE A 34 -4.22 -8.46 -2.76
N PHE A 35 -3.76 -8.78 -3.98
CA PHE A 35 -3.26 -7.76 -4.90
C PHE A 35 -4.35 -6.74 -5.26
N GLN A 36 -5.56 -7.21 -5.60
CA GLN A 36 -6.69 -6.33 -5.91
C GLN A 36 -7.11 -5.48 -4.71
N GLU A 37 -7.11 -6.05 -3.49
CA GLU A 37 -7.36 -5.29 -2.28
C GLU A 37 -6.31 -4.18 -2.06
N ILE A 38 -5.03 -4.43 -2.35
CA ILE A 38 -3.98 -3.41 -2.26
C ILE A 38 -4.23 -2.29 -3.28
N GLU A 39 -4.51 -2.64 -4.54
CA GLU A 39 -4.76 -1.64 -5.60
C GLU A 39 -5.96 -0.75 -5.26
N ASN A 40 -7.07 -1.33 -4.77
CA ASN A 40 -8.23 -0.56 -4.31
C ASN A 40 -7.87 0.45 -3.20
N VAL A 41 -7.02 0.05 -2.24
CA VAL A 41 -6.56 0.96 -1.18
C VAL A 41 -5.68 2.06 -1.73
N LEU A 42 -4.83 1.77 -2.73
CA LEU A 42 -3.99 2.77 -3.38
C LEU A 42 -4.79 3.77 -4.20
N GLU A 43 -5.86 3.34 -4.86
CA GLU A 43 -6.81 4.22 -5.54
C GLU A 43 -7.47 5.19 -4.55
N LEU A 44 -7.96 4.68 -3.41
CA LEU A 44 -8.52 5.53 -2.35
C LEU A 44 -7.51 6.54 -1.79
N ILE A 45 -6.25 6.12 -1.63
CA ILE A 45 -5.15 7.02 -1.21
C ILE A 45 -4.85 8.06 -2.29
N ALA A 46 -4.88 7.69 -3.56
CA ALA A 46 -4.66 8.61 -4.66
C ALA A 46 -5.76 9.68 -4.76
N GLU A 47 -7.01 9.31 -4.52
CA GLU A 47 -8.15 10.23 -4.51
C GLU A 47 -8.19 11.10 -3.24
N ASN A 48 -7.83 10.53 -2.09
CA ASN A 48 -7.86 11.20 -0.80
C ASN A 48 -6.57 10.91 0.00
N PRO A 49 -5.47 11.61 -0.31
CA PRO A 49 -4.15 11.30 0.26
C PRO A 49 -4.05 11.60 1.75
N GLU A 50 -5.00 12.35 2.32
CA GLU A 50 -5.04 12.68 3.74
C GLU A 50 -5.89 11.72 4.58
N MET A 51 -6.53 10.72 3.95
CA MET A 51 -7.45 9.77 4.58
C MET A 51 -6.86 9.05 5.80
N PHE A 52 -5.57 8.70 5.75
CA PHE A 52 -4.89 8.00 6.84
C PHE A 52 -4.03 8.95 7.70
N PRO A 53 -3.90 8.68 9.01
CA PRO A 53 -3.20 9.57 9.92
C PRO A 53 -1.72 9.72 9.57
N ALA A 54 -1.23 10.95 9.72
CA ALA A 54 0.20 11.24 9.69
C ALA A 54 0.91 10.68 10.92
N SER A 55 2.16 10.28 10.75
CA SER A 55 3.01 9.83 11.84
C SER A 55 3.38 11.00 12.74
N TYR A 56 3.21 10.81 14.06
CA TYR A 56 3.63 11.79 15.06
C TYR A 56 5.13 12.11 15.01
N LYS A 57 5.96 11.15 14.58
CA LYS A 57 7.43 11.32 14.51
C LYS A 57 7.90 11.89 13.16
N LYS A 58 7.13 11.67 12.10
CA LYS A 58 7.45 12.05 10.72
C LYS A 58 6.16 12.48 10.01
N PRO A 59 5.72 13.74 10.16
CA PRO A 59 4.42 14.21 9.67
C PRO A 59 4.21 14.04 8.16
N GLU A 60 5.30 13.96 7.39
CA GLU A 60 5.28 13.70 5.95
C GLU A 60 4.94 12.25 5.58
N LEU A 61 5.02 11.32 6.53
CA LEU A 61 4.69 9.91 6.36
C LEU A 61 3.32 9.61 6.96
N ARG A 62 2.51 8.88 6.20
CA ARG A 62 1.22 8.36 6.63
C ARG A 62 1.25 6.84 6.63
N LYS A 63 0.44 6.24 7.50
CA LYS A 63 0.34 4.79 7.66
C LYS A 63 -1.10 4.33 7.47
N CYS A 64 -1.31 3.49 6.47
CA CYS A 64 -2.52 2.70 6.29
C CYS A 64 -2.29 1.32 6.91
N VAL A 65 -3.17 0.90 7.83
CA VAL A 65 -3.18 -0.47 8.34
C VAL A 65 -4.03 -1.31 7.39
N PHE A 66 -3.39 -1.97 6.43
CA PHE A 66 -4.05 -2.82 5.43
C PHE A 66 -4.60 -4.10 6.07
N SER A 67 -3.79 -4.76 6.90
CA SER A 67 -4.16 -5.95 7.65
C SER A 67 -3.45 -5.98 9.01
N LYS A 68 -3.66 -7.03 9.81
CA LYS A 68 -2.94 -7.21 11.07
C LYS A 68 -1.43 -7.41 10.86
N GLN A 69 -1.04 -7.93 9.69
CA GLN A 69 0.34 -8.28 9.34
C GLN A 69 1.00 -7.25 8.42
N THR A 70 0.20 -6.45 7.71
CA THR A 70 0.69 -5.58 6.63
C THR A 70 0.22 -4.15 6.84
N SER A 71 1.15 -3.20 6.68
CA SER A 71 0.84 -1.78 6.69
C SER A 71 1.48 -1.12 5.48
N ILE A 72 0.76 -0.20 4.85
CA ILE A 72 1.25 0.58 3.71
C ILE A 72 1.69 1.95 4.25
N TYR A 73 2.95 2.29 4.00
CA TYR A 73 3.51 3.60 4.33
C TYR A 73 3.61 4.43 3.06
N TYR A 74 3.13 5.67 3.12
CA TYR A 74 3.14 6.55 1.95
C TYR A 74 3.38 8.01 2.33
N ARG A 75 3.70 8.81 1.33
CA ARG A 75 3.74 10.27 1.36
C ARG A 75 3.22 10.79 0.03
N PHE A 76 2.67 12.00 0.02
CA PHE A 76 2.27 12.67 -1.20
C PHE A 76 2.97 14.02 -1.27
N LYS A 77 3.14 14.52 -2.50
CA LYS A 77 3.67 15.84 -2.80
C LYS A 77 2.86 16.39 -3.97
N GLU A 78 2.56 17.67 -3.94
CA GLU A 78 2.12 18.37 -5.16
C GLU A 78 3.34 18.43 -6.09
N ASP A 79 3.18 17.94 -7.33
CA ASP A 79 4.21 17.98 -8.37
C ASP A 79 4.42 19.44 -8.87
#